data_AF-A0A8S2TP65-F1
#
_entry.id   AF-A0A8S2TP65-F1
#
_cell.length_a   1.000
_cell.length_b   1.000
_cell.length_c   1.000
_cell.angle_alpha   90.00
_cell.angle_beta   90.00
_cell.angle_gamma   90.00
#
_symmetry.space_group_name_H-M   'P 1'
#
loop_
_entity.id
_entity.type
_entity.pdbx_description
1 polymer ?
#
loop_
_entity_poly.entity_id
_entity_poly.type
_entity_poly.pdbx_seq_one_letter_code
_entity_poly.pdbx_strand_id
1 'polypeptide(L)'
;MSSSSVDPNEILPVVKFTGNSPRDIGHQHGLLLKDRIHLTIDFYKKHFLTYKSYSEQFLFSKCEHYRSIISQYNASYIDELDAISISSNVHPLWIIALNIRSEIINHLLLETNECTALYSKTDRLLGQNWDWAEEFEHLAFINYLNSDILQLTEPGVLGKIGFNSSGIGVCLNFVQPVTVVNDSIPLHILLRSILDSSITIQNAVEILKLNGT
;
A
#
# COMPACT_ATOMS: atom_id res chain seq x y z
N MET A 1 11.07 -22.77 13.69
CA MET A 1 9.77 -22.08 13.66
C MET A 1 9.86 -20.97 14.68
N SER A 2 10.15 -19.73 14.26
CA SER A 2 10.05 -18.59 15.17
C SER A 2 8.57 -18.34 15.41
N SER A 3 8.13 -18.37 16.66
CA SER A 3 6.83 -17.81 17.04
C SER A 3 6.83 -16.35 16.58
N SER A 4 5.94 -15.99 15.66
CA SER A 4 5.73 -14.60 15.26
C SER A 4 5.50 -13.75 16.50
N SER A 5 6.15 -12.58 16.61
CA SER A 5 5.90 -11.64 17.71
C SER A 5 4.57 -10.90 17.56
N VAL A 6 3.80 -11.16 16.50
CA VAL A 6 2.53 -10.50 16.21
C VAL A 6 1.40 -11.19 16.95
N ASP A 7 0.74 -10.46 17.85
CA ASP A 7 -0.45 -10.94 18.55
C ASP A 7 -1.64 -11.00 17.57
N PRO A 8 -2.24 -12.18 17.33
CA PRO A 8 -3.39 -12.31 16.44
C PRO A 8 -4.65 -11.59 16.94
N ASN A 9 -4.69 -11.19 18.22
CA ASN A 9 -5.80 -10.43 18.79
C ASN A 9 -5.57 -8.91 18.79
N GLU A 10 -4.39 -8.45 18.36
CA GLU A 10 -4.09 -7.02 18.26
C GLU A 10 -4.80 -6.42 17.06
N ILE A 11 -5.76 -5.53 17.31
CA ILE A 11 -6.57 -4.88 16.28
C ILE A 11 -5.98 -3.50 15.98
N LEU A 12 -5.55 -3.32 14.73
CA LEU A 12 -5.15 -2.03 14.16
C LEU A 12 -4.22 -1.20 15.06
N PRO A 13 -3.04 -1.72 15.43
CA PRO A 13 -2.12 -0.97 16.27
C PRO A 13 -1.71 0.33 15.59
N VAL A 14 -1.59 1.40 16.36
CA VAL A 14 -1.10 2.69 15.88
C VAL A 14 0.41 2.70 15.95
N VAL A 15 1.06 2.77 14.79
CA VAL A 15 2.51 2.88 14.67
C VAL A 15 2.87 4.24 14.13
N LYS A 16 3.75 4.93 14.85
CA LYS A 16 4.20 6.28 14.49
C LYS A 16 5.54 6.20 13.79
N PHE A 17 5.66 6.87 12.65
CA PHE A 17 6.93 7.04 11.94
C PHE A 17 7.28 8.52 11.93
N THR A 18 8.49 8.87 12.34
CA THR A 18 8.96 10.26 12.34
C THR A 18 10.37 10.34 11.77
N GLY A 19 10.55 11.11 10.71
CA GLY A 19 11.83 11.14 9.99
C GLY A 19 11.96 12.36 9.08
N ASN A 20 13.21 12.73 8.81
CA ASN A 20 13.54 13.87 7.96
C ASN A 20 13.76 13.49 6.50
N SER A 21 13.72 12.18 6.20
CA SER A 21 13.88 11.63 4.86
C SER A 21 13.01 10.40 4.64
N PRO A 22 12.69 10.05 3.38
CA PRO A 22 11.98 8.81 3.05
C PRO A 22 12.71 7.56 3.59
N ARG A 23 14.05 7.58 3.64
CA ARG A 23 14.84 6.47 4.20
C ARG A 23 14.65 6.30 5.69
N ASP A 24 14.54 7.40 6.46
CA ASP A 24 14.28 7.32 7.91
C ASP A 24 12.91 6.70 8.20
N ILE A 25 11.91 7.07 7.40
CA ILE A 25 10.55 6.53 7.48
C ILE A 25 10.55 5.04 7.10
N GLY A 26 11.17 4.70 5.96
CA GLY A 26 11.24 3.32 5.51
C GLY A 26 12.03 2.42 6.47
N HIS A 27 13.08 2.96 7.10
CA HIS A 27 13.82 2.24 8.14
C HIS A 27 12.94 1.89 9.33
N GLN A 28 12.19 2.87 9.87
CA GLN A 28 11.26 2.64 10.97
C GLN A 28 10.16 1.66 10.60
N HIS A 29 9.56 1.81 9.42
CA HIS A 29 8.52 0.91 8.93
C HIS A 29 9.07 -0.52 8.84
N GLY A 30 10.20 -0.74 8.17
CA GLY A 30 10.80 -2.07 8.06
C GLY A 30 11.24 -2.67 9.39
N LEU A 31 11.77 -1.87 10.31
CA LEU A 31 12.24 -2.33 11.62
C LEU A 31 11.10 -2.67 12.58
N LEU A 32 10.14 -1.75 12.74
CA LEU A 32 9.04 -1.88 13.70
C LEU A 32 7.99 -2.91 13.25
N LEU A 33 7.79 -3.06 11.94
CA LEU A 33 6.81 -3.97 11.37
C LEU A 33 7.45 -5.21 10.73
N LYS A 34 8.71 -5.52 11.03
CA LYS A 34 9.43 -6.64 10.43
C LYS A 34 8.61 -7.93 10.39
N ASP A 35 8.18 -8.43 11.53
CA ASP A 35 7.45 -9.70 11.61
C ASP A 35 6.10 -9.63 10.88
N ARG A 36 5.39 -8.49 10.97
CA ARG A 36 4.15 -8.23 10.22
C ARG A 36 4.39 -8.23 8.71
N ILE A 37 5.49 -7.64 8.23
CA ILE A 37 5.88 -7.64 6.80
C ILE A 37 6.16 -9.06 6.31
N HIS A 38 6.88 -9.88 7.08
CA HIS A 38 7.13 -11.28 6.72
C HIS A 38 5.81 -12.06 6.60
N LEU A 39 4.89 -11.90 7.55
CA LEU A 39 3.56 -12.52 7.49
C LEU A 39 2.71 -12.02 6.32
N THR A 40 2.75 -10.72 6.02
CA THR A 40 2.08 -10.12 4.87
C THR A 40 2.62 -10.69 3.55
N ILE A 41 3.94 -10.85 3.44
CA ILE A 41 4.56 -11.49 2.26
C ILE A 41 4.13 -12.95 2.15
N ASP A 42 4.12 -13.71 3.25
CA ASP A 42 3.70 -15.11 3.22
C ASP A 42 2.22 -15.28 2.85
N PHE A 43 1.36 -14.37 3.30
CA PHE A 43 -0.04 -14.29 2.86
C PHE A 43 -0.14 -14.08 1.35
N TYR A 44 0.55 -13.07 0.80
CA TYR A 44 0.48 -12.76 -0.63
C TYR A 44 1.20 -13.79 -1.51
N LYS A 45 2.25 -14.46 -1.02
CA LYS A 45 2.86 -15.61 -1.70
C LYS A 45 1.83 -16.69 -1.97
N LYS A 46 1.00 -17.03 -0.98
CA LYS A 46 -0.07 -18.02 -1.15
C LYS A 46 -1.11 -17.55 -2.18
N HIS A 47 -1.44 -16.26 -2.19
CA HIS A 47 -2.43 -15.73 -3.14
C HIS A 47 -1.90 -15.62 -4.58
N PHE A 48 -0.66 -15.16 -4.77
CA PHE A 48 -0.10 -14.93 -6.10
C PHE A 48 0.44 -16.21 -6.74
N LEU A 49 1.12 -17.06 -5.97
CA LEU A 49 1.88 -18.20 -6.51
C LEU A 49 1.06 -19.49 -6.58
N THR A 50 -0.19 -19.49 -6.12
CA THR A 50 -1.11 -20.64 -6.29
C THR A 50 -1.50 -20.84 -7.76
N TYR A 51 -1.37 -19.81 -8.59
CA TYR A 51 -1.63 -19.89 -10.02
C TYR A 51 -0.39 -20.39 -10.76
N LYS A 52 -0.51 -21.52 -11.47
CA LYS A 52 0.60 -22.16 -12.21
C LYS A 52 1.32 -21.22 -13.19
N SER A 53 0.67 -20.15 -13.64
CA SER A 53 1.22 -19.15 -14.55
C SER A 53 2.04 -18.05 -13.86
N TYR A 54 2.05 -17.96 -12.53
CA TYR A 54 2.76 -16.93 -11.77
C TYR A 54 3.89 -17.57 -10.94
N SER A 55 5.07 -17.72 -11.54
CA SER A 55 6.29 -18.04 -10.80
C SER A 55 6.79 -16.79 -10.07
N GLU A 56 7.57 -16.97 -9.00
CA GLU A 56 8.21 -15.84 -8.30
C GLU A 56 9.11 -15.04 -9.25
N GLN A 57 9.78 -15.71 -10.19
CA GLN A 57 10.59 -15.08 -11.23
C GLN A 57 9.76 -14.17 -12.15
N PHE A 58 8.55 -14.61 -12.53
CA PHE A 58 7.65 -13.80 -13.35
C PHE A 58 7.08 -12.62 -12.55
N LEU A 59 6.70 -12.84 -11.29
CA LEU A 59 6.29 -11.75 -10.38
C LEU A 59 7.40 -10.71 -10.26
N PHE A 60 8.65 -11.14 -10.07
CA PHE A 60 9.79 -10.25 -9.90
C PHE A 60 10.11 -9.46 -11.16
N SER A 61 9.95 -10.03 -12.37
CA SER A 61 10.13 -9.27 -13.61
C SER A 61 9.09 -8.15 -13.75
N LYS A 62 7.84 -8.38 -13.31
CA LYS A 62 6.82 -7.34 -13.20
C LYS A 62 7.17 -6.29 -12.15
N CYS A 63 7.69 -6.72 -10.99
CA CYS A 63 8.11 -5.80 -9.94
C CYS A 63 9.25 -4.89 -10.39
N GLU A 64 10.25 -5.39 -11.13
CA GLU A 64 11.34 -4.55 -11.65
C GLU A 64 10.84 -3.49 -12.63
N HIS A 65 9.88 -3.87 -13.48
CA HIS A 65 9.23 -2.94 -14.40
C HIS A 65 8.51 -1.81 -13.64
N TYR A 66 7.66 -2.16 -12.67
CA TYR A 66 6.98 -1.16 -11.85
C TYR A 66 7.93 -0.37 -10.94
N ARG A 67 9.02 -0.97 -10.46
CA ARG A 67 10.07 -0.25 -9.73
C ARG A 67 10.64 0.88 -10.59
N SER A 68 10.84 0.65 -11.88
CA SER A 68 11.28 1.67 -12.83
C SER A 68 10.24 2.78 -13.01
N ILE A 69 8.97 2.42 -13.15
CA ILE A 69 7.85 3.39 -13.25
C ILE A 69 7.76 4.26 -11.98
N ILE A 70 7.78 3.64 -10.80
CA ILE A 70 7.75 4.36 -9.51
C ILE A 70 8.96 5.28 -9.39
N SER A 71 10.15 4.81 -9.77
CA SER A 71 11.36 5.63 -9.74
C SER A 71 11.28 6.86 -10.64
N GLN A 72 10.65 6.73 -11.82
CA GLN A 72 10.47 7.84 -12.75
C GLN A 72 9.40 8.82 -12.25
N TYR A 73 8.36 8.31 -11.60
CA TYR A 73 7.31 9.12 -11.00
C TYR A 73 7.79 9.91 -9.78
N ASN A 74 8.44 9.23 -8.83
CA ASN A 74 9.03 9.83 -7.64
C ASN A 74 10.09 8.90 -7.04
N ALA A 75 11.37 9.23 -7.25
CA ALA A 75 12.50 8.46 -6.75
C ALA A 75 12.54 8.36 -5.21
N SER A 76 11.96 9.32 -4.48
CA SER A 76 11.90 9.29 -3.01
C SER A 76 11.05 8.12 -2.50
N TYR A 77 10.07 7.63 -3.26
CA TYR A 77 9.32 6.44 -2.86
C TYR A 77 10.15 5.18 -2.96
N ILE A 78 11.05 5.10 -3.93
CA ILE A 78 12.01 4.00 -4.01
C ILE A 78 12.97 4.03 -2.81
N ASP A 79 13.45 5.20 -2.40
CA ASP A 79 14.27 5.34 -1.20
C ASP A 79 13.57 4.79 0.06
N GLU A 80 12.27 5.04 0.23
CA GLU A 80 11.47 4.51 1.33
C GLU A 80 11.27 2.98 1.22
N LEU A 81 10.91 2.48 0.02
CA LEU A 81 10.69 1.06 -0.25
C LEU A 81 11.96 0.22 -0.04
N ASP A 82 13.10 0.70 -0.52
CA ASP A 82 14.39 0.04 -0.33
C ASP A 82 14.77 0.02 1.16
N ALA A 83 14.53 1.11 1.90
CA ALA A 83 14.79 1.17 3.34
C ALA A 83 13.88 0.21 4.15
N ILE A 84 12.61 0.03 3.74
CA ILE A 84 11.70 -0.99 4.29
C ILE A 84 12.29 -2.37 4.06
N SER A 85 12.71 -2.68 2.83
CA SER A 85 13.28 -3.98 2.47
C SER A 85 14.52 -4.31 3.29
N ILE A 86 15.47 -3.37 3.37
CA ILE A 86 16.72 -3.53 4.14
C ILE A 86 16.41 -3.79 5.61
N SER A 87 15.52 -3.00 6.20
CA SER A 87 15.29 -3.01 7.66
C SER A 87 14.41 -4.18 8.11
N SER A 88 13.52 -4.66 7.24
CA SER A 88 12.73 -5.88 7.47
C SER A 88 13.48 -7.17 7.05
N ASN A 89 14.62 -7.05 6.38
CA ASN A 89 15.41 -8.17 5.87
C ASN A 89 14.58 -9.08 4.93
N VAL A 90 13.95 -8.46 3.93
CA VAL A 90 13.19 -9.16 2.87
C VAL A 90 13.71 -8.74 1.51
N HIS A 91 13.48 -9.58 0.50
CA HIS A 91 13.85 -9.25 -0.87
C HIS A 91 13.13 -7.95 -1.34
N PRO A 92 13.83 -6.99 -1.97
CA PRO A 92 13.25 -5.68 -2.31
C PRO A 92 12.03 -5.79 -3.22
N LEU A 93 12.04 -6.72 -4.17
CA LEU A 93 10.90 -6.94 -5.07
C LEU A 93 9.65 -7.46 -4.38
N TRP A 94 9.75 -8.06 -3.19
CA TRP A 94 8.55 -8.36 -2.40
C TRP A 94 7.91 -7.09 -1.85
N ILE A 95 8.69 -6.09 -1.42
CA ILE A 95 8.15 -4.79 -1.00
C ILE A 95 7.50 -4.05 -2.18
N ILE A 96 8.10 -4.13 -3.37
CA ILE A 96 7.46 -3.63 -4.59
C ILE A 96 6.15 -4.37 -4.85
N ALA A 97 6.14 -5.71 -4.80
CA ALA A 97 4.95 -6.54 -5.02
C ALA A 97 3.77 -6.14 -4.11
N LEU A 98 4.03 -5.82 -2.84
CA LEU A 98 3.00 -5.33 -1.91
C LEU A 98 2.39 -4.00 -2.36
N ASN A 99 3.20 -3.10 -2.92
CA ASN A 99 2.75 -1.78 -3.39
C ASN A 99 2.14 -1.82 -4.79
N ILE A 100 2.26 -2.94 -5.51
CA ILE A 100 1.61 -3.17 -6.80
C ILE A 100 0.58 -4.31 -6.76
N ARG A 101 0.12 -4.67 -5.56
CA ARG A 101 -0.74 -5.84 -5.37
C ARG A 101 -2.05 -5.74 -6.15
N SER A 102 -2.62 -4.55 -6.25
CA SER A 102 -3.87 -4.31 -6.97
C SER A 102 -3.69 -4.55 -8.47
N GLU A 103 -2.53 -4.17 -9.01
CA GLU A 103 -2.12 -4.39 -10.40
C GLU A 103 -1.89 -5.89 -10.67
N ILE A 104 -1.28 -6.61 -9.73
CA ILE A 104 -1.09 -8.07 -9.82
C ILE A 104 -2.45 -8.79 -9.79
N ILE A 105 -3.32 -8.44 -8.85
CA ILE A 105 -4.69 -9.00 -8.71
C ILE A 105 -5.49 -8.77 -10.00
N ASN A 106 -5.45 -7.54 -10.53
CA ASN A 106 -6.10 -7.19 -11.80
C ASN A 106 -5.53 -8.00 -12.98
N HIS A 107 -4.22 -8.13 -13.08
CA HIS A 107 -3.57 -8.92 -14.14
C HIS A 107 -3.95 -10.41 -14.05
N LEU A 108 -4.15 -10.93 -12.84
CA LEU A 108 -4.56 -12.31 -12.59
C LEU A 108 -6.07 -12.54 -12.72
N LEU A 109 -6.87 -11.48 -12.91
CA LEU A 109 -8.34 -11.52 -12.95
C LEU A 109 -8.93 -12.23 -11.73
N LEU A 110 -8.36 -11.99 -10.55
CA LEU A 110 -8.84 -12.59 -9.32
C LEU A 110 -10.20 -11.99 -8.92
N GLU A 111 -11.05 -12.82 -8.32
CA GLU A 111 -12.29 -12.34 -7.71
C GLU A 111 -11.95 -11.31 -6.62
N THR A 112 -12.70 -10.22 -6.62
CA THR A 112 -12.46 -9.11 -5.70
C THR A 112 -13.63 -8.96 -4.76
N ASN A 113 -13.33 -8.64 -3.52
CA ASN A 113 -14.34 -8.37 -2.52
C ASN A 113 -14.95 -7.00 -2.73
N GLU A 114 -16.17 -6.85 -2.24
CA GLU A 114 -16.87 -5.57 -2.26
C GLU A 114 -16.20 -4.62 -1.26
N CYS A 115 -16.31 -3.32 -1.48
CA CYS A 115 -15.92 -2.30 -0.51
C CYS A 115 -16.99 -1.21 -0.57
N THR A 116 -17.24 -0.52 0.53
CA THR A 116 -18.23 0.57 0.59
C THR A 116 -17.58 1.82 1.13
N ALA A 117 -17.65 2.93 0.37
CA ALA A 117 -17.17 4.24 0.80
C ALA A 117 -18.33 5.23 0.83
N LEU A 118 -18.35 6.11 1.84
CA LEU A 118 -19.40 7.10 2.05
C LEU A 118 -18.78 8.47 2.33
N TYR A 119 -19.41 9.52 1.81
CA TYR A 119 -19.05 10.90 2.10
C TYR A 119 -20.30 11.74 2.39
N SER A 120 -20.34 12.36 3.58
CA SER A 120 -21.34 13.39 3.92
C SER A 120 -20.69 14.77 3.78
N LYS A 121 -21.14 15.54 2.78
CA LYS A 121 -20.69 16.93 2.60
C LYS A 121 -21.12 17.84 3.75
N THR A 122 -22.30 17.58 4.32
CA THR A 122 -22.86 18.38 5.41
C THR A 122 -22.04 18.21 6.68
N ASP A 123 -21.75 16.95 7.02
CA ASP A 123 -21.06 16.60 8.27
C ASP A 123 -19.54 16.59 8.09
N ARG A 124 -19.06 16.66 6.84
CA ARG A 124 -17.65 16.49 6.45
C ARG A 124 -17.07 15.18 6.95
N LEU A 125 -17.88 14.13 6.88
CA LEU A 125 -17.50 12.78 7.28
C LEU A 125 -17.16 11.95 6.05
N LEU A 126 -16.01 11.30 6.10
CA LEU A 126 -15.56 10.29 5.16
C LEU A 126 -15.45 8.96 5.91
N GLY A 127 -16.02 7.89 5.35
CA GLY A 127 -16.01 6.57 5.97
C GLY A 127 -15.90 5.48 4.93
N GLN A 128 -15.30 4.36 5.32
CA GLN A 128 -15.14 3.21 4.45
C GLN A 128 -15.10 1.89 5.23
N ASN A 129 -15.77 0.87 4.70
CA ASN A 129 -15.46 -0.53 4.95
C ASN A 129 -14.50 -1.02 3.87
N TRP A 130 -13.39 -1.64 4.29
CA TRP A 130 -12.43 -2.29 3.41
C TRP A 130 -12.50 -3.80 3.62
N ASP A 131 -13.18 -4.50 2.71
CA ASP A 131 -13.38 -5.95 2.81
C ASP A 131 -12.29 -6.66 2.00
N TRP A 132 -11.54 -7.55 2.66
CA TRP A 132 -10.45 -8.33 2.07
C TRP A 132 -10.48 -9.76 2.65
N ALA A 133 -9.39 -10.27 3.20
CA ALA A 133 -9.35 -11.59 3.84
C ALA A 133 -9.37 -11.47 5.37
N GLU A 134 -10.22 -12.25 6.04
CA GLU A 134 -10.27 -12.33 7.52
C GLU A 134 -8.90 -12.71 8.10
N GLU A 135 -8.20 -13.66 7.49
CA GLU A 135 -6.86 -14.07 7.92
C GLU A 135 -5.81 -12.94 7.83
N PHE A 136 -6.09 -11.87 7.09
CA PHE A 136 -5.23 -10.70 6.98
C PHE A 136 -5.53 -9.60 8.00
N GLU A 137 -6.74 -9.57 8.58
CA GLU A 137 -7.24 -8.43 9.37
C GLU A 137 -6.28 -8.03 10.49
N HIS A 138 -5.77 -9.00 11.26
CA HIS A 138 -4.84 -8.79 12.36
C HIS A 138 -3.48 -8.19 11.94
N LEU A 139 -3.13 -8.23 10.65
CA LEU A 139 -1.87 -7.66 10.12
C LEU A 139 -1.98 -6.17 9.81
N ALA A 140 -3.18 -5.69 9.49
CA ALA A 140 -3.41 -4.28 9.18
C ALA A 140 -3.10 -3.38 10.39
N PHE A 141 -2.68 -2.15 10.13
CA PHE A 141 -2.28 -1.22 11.18
C PHE A 141 -2.60 0.23 10.80
N ILE A 142 -2.61 1.11 11.79
CA ILE A 142 -2.73 2.55 11.58
C ILE A 142 -1.34 3.16 11.53
N ASN A 143 -0.95 3.70 10.39
CA ASN A 143 0.27 4.46 10.19
C ASN A 143 0.01 5.94 10.51
N TYR A 144 0.71 6.48 11.51
CA TYR A 144 0.77 7.93 11.76
C TYR A 144 2.14 8.48 11.38
N LEU A 145 2.21 9.07 10.19
CA LEU A 145 3.44 9.46 9.53
C LEU A 145 3.69 10.96 9.69
N ASN A 146 4.85 11.32 10.27
CA ASN A 146 5.32 12.70 10.49
C ASN A 146 4.30 13.65 11.15
N SER A 147 3.33 13.09 11.87
CA SER A 147 2.17 13.82 12.38
C SER A 147 1.26 14.46 11.31
N ASP A 148 1.53 14.18 10.04
CA ASP A 148 0.85 14.77 8.88
C ASP A 148 -0.15 13.82 8.24
N ILE A 149 0.13 12.51 8.21
CA ILE A 149 -0.74 11.53 7.54
C ILE A 149 -1.18 10.48 8.55
N LEU A 150 -2.47 10.21 8.60
CA LEU A 150 -3.05 9.09 9.34
C LEU A 150 -3.77 8.17 8.35
N GLN A 151 -3.31 6.93 8.25
CA GLN A 151 -3.88 5.96 7.32
C GLN A 151 -3.99 4.56 7.91
N LEU A 152 -5.07 3.86 7.59
CA LEU A 152 -5.16 2.40 7.69
C LEU A 152 -4.40 1.81 6.50
N THR A 153 -3.36 1.03 6.77
CA THR A 153 -2.53 0.44 5.71
C THR A 153 -2.09 -0.98 6.04
N GLU A 154 -1.37 -1.59 5.10
CA GLU A 154 -0.80 -2.94 5.19
C GLU A 154 0.70 -2.84 5.45
N PRO A 155 1.30 -3.75 6.22
CA PRO A 155 2.75 -3.78 6.44
C PRO A 155 3.51 -3.81 5.11
N GLY A 156 4.42 -2.86 4.91
CA GLY A 156 5.21 -2.71 3.69
C GLY A 156 4.57 -1.85 2.59
N VAL A 157 3.33 -1.37 2.76
CA VAL A 157 2.64 -0.52 1.77
C VAL A 157 2.72 0.96 2.14
N LEU A 158 3.11 1.81 1.19
CA LEU A 158 3.33 3.25 1.43
C LEU A 158 2.04 4.04 1.65
N GLY A 159 1.01 3.76 0.86
CA GLY A 159 -0.22 4.55 0.78
C GLY A 159 -1.46 3.69 0.60
N LYS A 160 -2.49 3.98 1.40
CA LYS A 160 -3.78 3.30 1.35
C LYS A 160 -4.93 4.24 1.75
N ILE A 161 -5.75 3.88 2.75
CA ILE A 161 -6.98 4.60 3.14
C ILE A 161 -6.65 5.51 4.30
N GLY A 162 -6.88 6.81 4.18
CA GLY A 162 -6.49 7.75 5.23
C GLY A 162 -6.72 9.21 4.87
N PHE A 163 -6.11 10.10 5.64
CA PHE A 163 -6.15 11.53 5.40
C PHE A 163 -4.86 12.23 5.83
N ASN A 164 -4.65 13.45 5.33
CA ASN A 164 -3.51 14.29 5.68
C ASN A 164 -3.90 15.54 6.51
N SER A 165 -2.89 16.27 7.00
CA SER A 165 -3.03 17.45 7.85
C SER A 165 -3.68 18.65 7.14
N SER A 166 -3.79 18.60 5.81
CA SER A 166 -4.56 19.56 5.00
C SER A 166 -6.05 19.22 4.90
N GLY A 167 -6.50 18.12 5.54
CA GLY A 167 -7.89 17.68 5.53
C GLY A 167 -8.30 16.94 4.26
N ILE A 168 -7.35 16.47 3.46
CA ILE A 168 -7.62 15.66 2.27
C ILE A 168 -7.66 14.19 2.67
N GLY A 169 -8.81 13.54 2.48
CA GLY A 169 -9.02 12.12 2.74
C GLY A 169 -9.18 11.32 1.45
N VAL A 170 -8.71 10.08 1.47
CA VAL A 170 -8.83 9.11 0.37
C VAL A 170 -9.43 7.80 0.88
N CYS A 171 -10.35 7.26 0.08
CA CYS A 171 -10.88 5.91 0.20
C CYS A 171 -10.46 5.10 -1.03
N LEU A 172 -10.48 3.78 -0.91
CA LEU A 172 -10.04 2.86 -1.95
C LEU A 172 -11.05 1.73 -2.13
N ASN A 173 -11.81 1.73 -3.23
CA ASN A 173 -12.66 0.60 -3.59
C ASN A 173 -12.06 -0.11 -4.79
N PHE A 174 -11.97 -1.44 -4.71
CA PHE A 174 -11.59 -2.21 -5.88
C PHE A 174 -12.76 -2.20 -6.86
N VAL A 175 -12.49 -1.86 -8.13
CA VAL A 175 -13.45 -1.91 -9.21
C VAL A 175 -12.80 -2.67 -10.34
N GLN A 176 -13.51 -3.64 -10.91
CA GLN A 176 -12.98 -4.40 -12.04
C GLN A 176 -12.80 -3.44 -13.24
N PRO A 177 -11.57 -3.31 -13.77
CA PRO A 177 -11.31 -2.39 -14.85
C PRO A 177 -11.98 -2.88 -16.15
N VAL A 178 -12.60 -1.95 -16.89
CA VAL A 178 -13.11 -2.23 -18.25
C VAL A 178 -11.95 -2.40 -19.24
N THR A 179 -10.85 -1.69 -18.99
CA THR A 179 -9.62 -1.74 -19.78
C THR A 179 -8.44 -1.83 -18.84
N VAL A 180 -7.56 -2.82 -19.05
CA VAL A 180 -6.30 -2.91 -18.31
C VAL A 180 -5.27 -2.03 -19.01
N VAL A 181 -4.88 -0.93 -18.36
CA VAL A 181 -3.76 -0.12 -18.80
C VAL A 181 -2.50 -0.69 -18.17
N ASN A 182 -1.62 -1.24 -19.00
CA ASN A 182 -0.27 -1.57 -18.55
C ASN A 182 0.54 -0.27 -18.43
N ASP A 183 1.50 -0.25 -17.50
CA ASP A 183 2.50 0.82 -17.35
C ASP A 183 1.99 2.12 -16.70
N SER A 184 0.85 2.09 -16.01
CA SER A 184 0.39 3.21 -15.17
C SER A 184 1.13 3.26 -13.83
N ILE A 185 0.99 4.40 -13.13
CA ILE A 185 1.50 4.52 -11.76
C ILE A 185 0.66 3.63 -10.85
N PRO A 186 1.28 2.77 -10.01
CA PRO A 186 0.52 1.89 -9.14
C PRO A 186 -0.40 2.64 -8.18
N LEU A 187 -1.58 2.08 -7.94
CA LEU A 187 -2.65 2.70 -7.17
C LEU A 187 -2.21 3.12 -5.77
N HIS A 188 -1.49 2.26 -5.05
CA HIS A 188 -0.99 2.56 -3.70
C HIS A 188 0.03 3.71 -3.69
N ILE A 189 0.77 3.87 -4.80
CA ILE A 189 1.73 4.97 -4.98
C ILE A 189 0.98 6.27 -5.28
N LEU A 190 -0.10 6.23 -6.07
CA LEU A 190 -0.97 7.38 -6.28
C LEU A 190 -1.67 7.84 -5.00
N LEU A 191 -2.19 6.89 -4.20
CA LEU A 191 -2.78 7.21 -2.90
C LEU A 191 -1.77 7.86 -1.96
N ARG A 192 -0.53 7.33 -1.90
CA ARG A 192 0.55 7.98 -1.14
C ARG A 192 0.83 9.40 -1.65
N SER A 193 0.90 9.59 -2.96
CA SER A 193 1.14 10.89 -3.58
C SER A 193 0.08 11.93 -3.22
N ILE A 194 -1.19 11.53 -3.20
CA ILE A 194 -2.28 12.40 -2.75
C ILE A 194 -2.09 12.76 -1.28
N LEU A 195 -1.86 11.78 -0.41
CA LEU A 195 -1.66 12.00 1.02
C LEU A 195 -0.47 12.91 1.32
N ASP A 196 0.64 12.76 0.58
CA ASP A 196 1.87 13.55 0.78
C ASP A 196 1.75 15.00 0.29
N SER A 197 1.05 15.24 -0.83
CA SER A 197 1.17 16.51 -1.57
C SER A 197 -0.12 17.31 -1.74
N SER A 198 -1.30 16.70 -1.57
CA SER A 198 -2.54 17.39 -1.86
C SER A 198 -2.98 18.29 -0.70
N ILE A 199 -3.13 19.57 -1.01
CA ILE A 199 -3.69 20.58 -0.10
C ILE A 199 -5.14 20.96 -0.46
N THR A 200 -5.62 20.52 -1.63
CA THR A 200 -7.01 20.71 -2.09
C THR A 200 -7.53 19.45 -2.78
N ILE A 201 -8.86 19.29 -2.83
CA ILE A 201 -9.51 18.23 -3.62
C ILE A 201 -9.11 18.30 -5.10
N GLN A 202 -8.93 19.51 -5.64
CA GLN A 202 -8.56 19.69 -7.04
C GLN A 202 -7.17 19.12 -7.32
N ASN A 203 -6.19 19.33 -6.44
CA ASN A 203 -4.86 18.72 -6.59
C ASN A 203 -4.93 17.19 -6.55
N ALA A 204 -5.72 16.63 -5.63
CA ALA A 204 -5.90 15.18 -5.53
C ALA A 204 -6.52 14.60 -6.81
N VAL A 205 -7.55 15.26 -7.36
CA VAL A 205 -8.19 14.86 -8.62
C VAL A 205 -7.25 14.97 -9.81
N GLU A 206 -6.40 15.99 -9.85
CA GLU A 206 -5.40 16.17 -10.91
C GLU A 206 -4.36 15.05 -10.92
N ILE A 207 -3.88 14.63 -9.73
CA ILE A 207 -2.97 13.47 -9.61
C ILE A 207 -3.60 12.22 -10.23
N LEU A 208 -4.87 11.93 -9.92
CA LEU A 208 -5.57 10.76 -10.47
C LEU A 208 -5.74 10.87 -11.99
N LYS A 209 -6.18 12.04 -12.49
CA LYS A 209 -6.43 12.25 -13.92
C LYS A 209 -5.16 12.16 -14.77
N LEU A 210 -4.03 12.68 -14.29
CA LEU A 210 -2.79 12.72 -15.04
C LEU A 210 -2.10 11.36 -15.10
N ASN A 211 -2.34 10.50 -14.12
CA ASN A 211 -1.57 9.26 -13.95
C ASN A 211 -2.36 7.98 -14.23
N GLY A 212 -3.67 8.10 -14.50
CA GLY A 212 -4.52 7.05 -15.06
C GLY A 212 -4.61 5.78 -14.20
N THR A 213 -5.75 5.58 -13.56
CA THR A 213 -6.18 4.25 -13.08
C THR A 213 -7.37 3.79 -13.89
#